data_AF-A0A524RPC6-F1
#
_entry.id   AF-A0A524RPC6-F1
#
_cell.length_a   1.000
_cell.length_b   1.000
_cell.length_c   1.000
_cell.angle_alpha   90.00
_cell.angle_beta   90.00
_cell.angle_gamma   90.00
#
_symmetry.space_group_name_H-M   'P 1'
#
loop_
_entity.id
_entity.type
_entity.pdbx_description
1 polymer ?
#
loop_
_entity_poly.entity_id
_entity_poly.type
_entity_poly.pdbx_seq_one_letter_code
_entity_poly.pdbx_strand_id
1 'polypeptide(L)'
;IVTYTPDTGFYGTDSFDYTVSDGKGGTATGTVNLTVLAVPVAVDDTITTTEDTAVTITPAANDTDADGDTLSVTAVTTSPRNGEAELDRATNIITYTPNANSNGTDSFTYTISDGSGGTATGT
;
A
#
# COMPACT_ATOMS: atom_id res chain seq x y z
N ILE A 1 -25.56 -11.98 13.88
CA ILE A 1 -24.32 -11.48 13.26
C ILE A 1 -24.72 -10.35 12.33
N VAL A 2 -24.05 -9.20 12.45
CA VAL A 2 -24.19 -8.08 11.51
C VAL A 2 -22.94 -8.08 10.64
N THR A 3 -23.09 -7.93 9.34
CA THR A 3 -21.98 -7.79 8.38
C THR A 3 -22.01 -6.36 7.86
N TYR A 4 -20.86 -5.69 7.91
CA TYR A 4 -20.66 -4.37 7.34
C TYR A 4 -19.77 -4.49 6.10
N THR A 5 -20.20 -3.90 5.00
CA THR A 5 -19.42 -3.81 3.75
C THR A 5 -19.42 -2.33 3.35
N PRO A 6 -18.29 -1.63 3.42
CA PRO A 6 -18.22 -0.25 2.96
C PRO A 6 -18.44 -0.17 1.44
N ASP A 7 -18.93 0.97 0.98
CA ASP A 7 -19.00 1.26 -0.46
C ASP A 7 -17.59 1.25 -1.06
N THR A 8 -17.50 0.86 -2.34
CA THR A 8 -16.22 0.85 -3.05
C THR A 8 -15.55 2.22 -3.00
N GLY A 9 -14.33 2.27 -2.45
CA GLY A 9 -13.55 3.50 -2.32
C GLY A 9 -13.91 4.37 -1.11
N PHE A 10 -14.84 3.93 -0.25
CA PHE A 10 -15.12 4.63 1.00
C PHE A 10 -14.01 4.38 2.03
N TYR A 11 -13.55 5.47 2.63
CA TYR A 11 -12.75 5.50 3.86
C TYR A 11 -13.28 6.63 4.74
N GLY A 12 -13.16 6.48 6.05
CA GLY A 12 -13.72 7.40 7.04
C GLY A 12 -14.59 6.71 8.09
N THR A 13 -15.31 7.51 8.86
CA THR A 13 -16.15 7.01 9.95
C THR A 13 -17.57 6.70 9.48
N ASP A 14 -18.13 5.62 9.99
CA ASP A 14 -19.53 5.23 9.77
C ASP A 14 -20.16 4.72 11.07
N SER A 15 -21.49 4.64 11.12
CA SER A 15 -22.19 4.15 12.30
C SER A 15 -23.57 3.57 11.97
N PHE A 16 -24.02 2.63 12.80
CA PHE A 16 -25.40 2.18 12.79
C PHE A 16 -25.92 1.91 14.20
N ASP A 17 -27.22 2.09 14.38
CA ASP A 17 -27.90 1.80 15.62
C ASP A 17 -28.54 0.41 15.59
N TYR A 18 -28.60 -0.23 16.75
CA TYR A 18 -29.34 -1.47 16.97
C TYR A 18 -30.17 -1.40 18.24
N THR A 19 -31.24 -2.18 18.27
CA THR A 19 -32.12 -2.28 19.44
C THR A 19 -32.04 -3.69 20.03
N VAL A 20 -31.91 -3.78 21.34
CA VAL A 20 -32.06 -5.02 22.11
C VAL A 20 -33.36 -4.98 22.89
N SER A 21 -34.01 -6.14 23.04
CA SER A 21 -35.23 -6.31 23.81
C SER A 21 -35.06 -7.39 24.87
N ASP A 22 -35.67 -7.18 26.04
CA ASP A 22 -35.71 -8.17 27.13
C ASP A 22 -36.83 -9.23 26.95
N GLY A 23 -37.62 -9.12 25.87
CA GLY A 23 -38.78 -9.97 25.59
C GLY A 23 -39.98 -9.75 26.52
N LYS A 24 -39.95 -8.73 27.38
CA LYS A 24 -40.99 -8.38 28.36
C LYS A 24 -41.48 -6.93 28.22
N GLY A 25 -41.13 -6.27 27.13
CA GLY A 25 -41.55 -4.90 26.82
C GLY A 25 -40.48 -3.83 27.11
N GLY A 26 -39.34 -4.21 27.69
CA GLY A 26 -38.17 -3.36 27.78
C GLY A 26 -37.35 -3.40 26.48
N THR A 27 -36.85 -2.24 26.07
CA THR A 27 -35.89 -2.13 24.96
C THR A 27 -34.79 -1.14 25.31
N ALA A 28 -33.62 -1.31 24.70
CA ALA A 28 -32.50 -0.38 24.76
C ALA A 28 -31.84 -0.27 23.39
N THR A 29 -31.33 0.91 23.06
CA THR A 29 -30.59 1.16 21.83
C THR A 29 -29.09 1.21 22.11
N GLY A 30 -28.29 0.69 21.19
CA GLY A 30 -26.85 0.85 21.17
C GLY A 30 -26.40 1.33 19.78
N THR A 31 -25.28 2.04 19.74
CA THR A 31 -24.66 2.52 18.50
C THR A 31 -23.36 1.76 18.30
N VAL A 32 -23.13 1.28 17.08
CA VAL A 32 -21.85 0.74 16.63
C VAL A 32 -21.18 1.81 15.79
N ASN A 33 -19.97 2.23 16.18
CA ASN A 33 -19.13 3.13 15.41
C ASN A 33 -18.04 2.32 14.72
N LEU A 34 -17.76 2.65 13.45
CA LEU A 34 -16.77 1.98 12.62
C LEU A 34 -15.83 3.03 12.03
N THR A 35 -14.59 2.65 11.78
CA THR A 35 -13.63 3.43 10.98
C THR A 35 -13.13 2.53 9.86
N VAL A 36 -13.26 3.01 8.62
CA VAL A 36 -12.75 2.36 7.42
C VAL A 36 -11.49 3.11 7.04
N LEU A 37 -10.35 2.42 7.09
CA LEU A 37 -9.06 3.00 6.73
C LEU A 37 -8.92 3.08 5.22
N ALA A 38 -8.25 4.13 4.75
CA ALA A 38 -7.84 4.26 3.38
C ALA A 38 -6.84 3.16 3.01
N VAL A 39 -6.64 2.97 1.71
CA VAL A 39 -5.51 2.20 1.19
C VAL A 39 -4.53 3.18 0.57
N PRO A 40 -3.22 2.89 0.60
CA PRO A 40 -2.24 3.76 0.00
C PRO A 40 -2.40 3.80 -1.52
N VAL A 41 -1.84 4.84 -2.14
CA VAL A 41 -1.82 5.05 -3.59
C VAL A 41 -0.37 5.11 -4.04
N ALA A 42 0.03 4.11 -4.81
CA ALA A 42 1.34 4.07 -5.46
C ALA A 42 1.32 4.84 -6.80
N VAL A 43 2.43 5.50 -7.13
CA VAL A 43 2.64 6.24 -8.37
C VAL A 43 3.89 5.70 -9.06
N ASP A 44 3.75 5.24 -10.30
CA ASP A 44 4.85 4.64 -11.07
C ASP A 44 6.07 5.56 -11.15
N ASP A 45 7.25 4.95 -11.10
CA ASP A 45 8.54 5.59 -11.09
C ASP A 45 9.22 5.52 -12.46
N THR A 46 10.13 6.46 -12.74
CA THR A 46 11.00 6.36 -13.90
C THR A 46 12.38 6.90 -13.55
N ILE A 47 13.40 6.07 -13.80
CA ILE A 47 14.81 6.35 -13.54
C ILE A 47 15.62 6.08 -14.81
N THR A 48 16.74 6.77 -14.97
CA THR A 48 17.75 6.45 -15.98
C THR A 48 19.11 6.29 -15.29
N THR A 49 19.89 5.33 -15.76
CA THR A 49 21.26 5.10 -15.31
C THR A 49 22.13 4.77 -16.52
N THR A 50 23.44 4.93 -16.38
CA THR A 50 24.39 4.44 -17.37
C THR A 50 24.47 2.92 -17.34
N GLU A 51 24.84 2.33 -18.48
CA GLU A 51 25.16 0.90 -18.56
C GLU A 51 26.15 0.50 -17.46
N ASP A 52 25.98 -0.72 -16.93
CA ASP A 52 26.80 -1.31 -15.87
C ASP A 52 26.87 -0.49 -14.56
N THR A 53 25.95 0.46 -14.37
CA THR A 53 25.94 1.37 -13.22
C THR A 53 24.70 1.17 -12.39
N ALA A 54 24.89 0.70 -11.15
CA ALA A 54 23.80 0.56 -10.20
C ALA A 54 23.20 1.92 -9.81
N VAL A 55 21.91 1.93 -9.49
CA VAL A 55 21.16 3.12 -9.07
C VAL A 55 20.27 2.82 -7.88
N THR A 56 20.19 3.76 -6.94
CA THR A 56 19.30 3.70 -5.78
C THR A 56 17.99 4.42 -6.06
N ILE A 57 16.87 3.84 -5.66
CA ILE A 57 15.52 4.31 -5.93
C ILE A 57 14.79 4.39 -4.58
N THR A 58 14.12 5.52 -4.31
CA THR A 58 13.20 5.70 -3.19
C THR A 58 11.77 5.74 -3.74
N PRO A 59 11.19 4.57 -4.07
CA PRO A 59 9.97 4.54 -4.86
C PRO A 59 8.77 5.14 -4.10
N ALA A 60 8.72 5.00 -2.77
CA ALA A 60 7.64 5.56 -1.97
C ALA A 60 7.64 7.11 -1.84
N ALA A 61 8.53 7.83 -2.52
CA ALA A 61 8.70 9.28 -2.33
C ALA A 61 7.58 10.11 -2.97
N ASN A 62 6.94 9.60 -4.02
CA ASN A 62 5.80 10.21 -4.73
C ASN A 62 4.45 9.56 -4.37
N ASP A 63 4.47 8.52 -3.51
CA ASP A 63 3.29 7.80 -3.06
C ASP A 63 2.54 8.55 -1.96
N THR A 64 1.26 8.23 -1.78
CA THR A 64 0.39 8.92 -0.81
C THR A 64 -0.52 7.97 -0.05
N ASP A 65 -0.92 8.39 1.14
CA ASP A 65 -1.95 7.74 1.93
C ASP A 65 -2.90 8.81 2.50
N ALA A 66 -4.21 8.54 2.45
CA ALA A 66 -5.22 9.53 2.84
C ALA A 66 -5.42 9.62 4.36
N ASP A 67 -5.04 8.58 5.11
CA ASP A 67 -5.05 8.60 6.58
C ASP A 67 -3.77 9.27 7.15
N GLY A 68 -2.76 9.49 6.30
CA GLY A 68 -1.50 10.13 6.65
C GLY A 68 -0.47 9.16 7.21
N ASP A 69 -0.68 7.86 6.99
CA ASP A 69 0.23 6.82 7.45
C ASP A 69 1.58 6.89 6.73
N THR A 70 2.65 6.52 7.43
CA THR A 70 3.99 6.47 6.85
C THR A 70 4.12 5.24 5.97
N LEU A 71 4.46 5.44 4.70
CA LEU A 71 4.60 4.36 3.74
C LEU A 71 5.97 3.69 3.81
N SER A 72 5.95 2.36 3.70
CA SER A 72 7.17 1.54 3.65
C SER A 72 7.13 0.59 2.46
N VAL A 73 8.28 0.35 1.85
CA VAL A 73 8.42 -0.61 0.75
C VAL A 73 8.63 -1.99 1.36
N THR A 74 7.74 -2.92 1.06
CA THR A 74 7.70 -4.23 1.71
C THR A 74 8.29 -5.35 0.85
N ALA A 75 8.23 -5.19 -0.48
CA ALA A 75 8.75 -6.18 -1.42
C ALA A 75 9.05 -5.56 -2.80
N VAL A 76 9.99 -6.18 -3.51
CA VAL A 76 10.04 -6.19 -4.98
C VAL A 76 9.23 -7.39 -5.43
N THR A 77 8.09 -7.15 -6.10
CA THR A 77 7.09 -8.18 -6.43
C THR A 77 7.33 -8.86 -7.77
N THR A 78 7.92 -8.16 -8.73
CA THR A 78 8.37 -8.76 -9.99
C THR A 78 9.84 -8.44 -10.19
N SER A 79 10.61 -9.35 -10.75
CA SER A 79 12.03 -9.11 -11.02
C SER A 79 12.21 -8.42 -12.37
N PRO A 80 13.19 -7.50 -12.49
CA PRO A 80 13.59 -6.97 -13.78
C PRO A 80 14.19 -8.08 -14.66
N ARG A 81 14.13 -7.90 -15.99
CA ARG A 81 14.63 -8.91 -16.93
C ARG A 81 16.13 -8.75 -17.19
N ASN A 82 16.63 -7.52 -17.17
CA ASN A 82 17.99 -7.19 -17.58
C ASN A 82 18.83 -6.63 -16.42
N GLY A 83 18.47 -6.97 -15.19
CA GLY A 83 19.23 -6.64 -13.98
C GLY A 83 18.64 -7.32 -12.74
N GLU A 84 19.04 -6.83 -11.58
CA GLU A 84 18.53 -7.24 -10.28
C GLU A 84 18.05 -6.01 -9.50
N ALA A 85 16.93 -6.15 -8.79
CA ALA A 85 16.39 -5.12 -7.90
C ALA A 85 16.36 -5.67 -6.47
N GLU A 86 17.16 -5.09 -5.59
CA GLU A 86 17.29 -5.50 -4.19
C GLU A 86 16.72 -4.42 -3.25
N LEU A 87 15.79 -4.81 -2.38
CA LEU A 87 15.19 -3.93 -1.39
C LEU A 87 15.94 -4.03 -0.05
N ASP A 88 16.45 -2.90 0.42
CA ASP A 88 16.83 -2.70 1.81
C ASP A 88 15.62 -2.24 2.63
N ARG A 89 15.05 -3.16 3.41
CA ARG A 89 13.87 -2.90 4.26
C ARG A 89 14.17 -1.97 5.44
N ALA A 90 15.43 -1.77 5.83
CA ALA A 90 15.77 -0.85 6.90
C ALA A 90 15.72 0.61 6.42
N THR A 91 16.05 0.85 5.15
CA THR A 91 16.11 2.19 4.55
C THR A 91 14.95 2.50 3.60
N ASN A 92 14.16 1.49 3.20
CA ASN A 92 13.14 1.56 2.14
C ASN A 92 13.73 1.94 0.76
N ILE A 93 15.01 1.68 0.55
CA ILE A 93 15.70 1.95 -0.72
C ILE A 93 15.76 0.66 -1.53
N ILE A 94 15.44 0.76 -2.82
CA ILE A 94 15.71 -0.30 -3.79
C ILE A 94 16.99 0.03 -4.54
N THR A 95 17.92 -0.91 -4.65
CA THR A 95 19.08 -0.81 -5.53
C THR A 95 18.83 -1.63 -6.78
N TYR A 96 18.80 -0.99 -7.94
CA TYR A 96 18.78 -1.67 -9.23
C TYR A 96 20.20 -1.77 -9.80
N THR A 97 20.63 -2.97 -10.16
CA THR A 97 21.92 -3.25 -10.79
C THR A 97 21.69 -3.87 -12.17
N PRO A 98 22.01 -3.17 -13.27
CA PRO A 98 21.92 -3.75 -14.61
C PRO A 98 22.83 -4.96 -14.76
N ASN A 99 22.42 -5.94 -15.58
CA ASN A 99 23.30 -7.00 -16.04
C ASN A 99 24.44 -6.42 -16.89
N ALA A 100 25.60 -7.09 -16.88
CA ALA A 100 26.76 -6.65 -17.64
C ALA A 100 26.44 -6.48 -19.14
N ASN A 101 26.83 -5.34 -19.70
CA ASN A 101 26.58 -4.90 -21.07
C ASN A 101 25.09 -4.80 -21.45
N SER A 102 24.22 -4.53 -20.47
CA SER A 102 22.78 -4.38 -20.72
C SER A 102 22.43 -2.93 -21.07
N ASN A 103 21.63 -2.78 -22.13
CA ASN A 103 21.08 -1.50 -22.57
C ASN A 103 19.59 -1.62 -22.91
N GLY A 104 18.89 -0.49 -22.87
CA GLY A 104 17.45 -0.40 -23.16
C GLY A 104 16.58 -0.30 -21.91
N THR A 105 15.29 -0.51 -22.06
CA THR A 105 14.31 -0.41 -20.97
C THR A 105 14.22 -1.71 -20.19
N ASP A 106 14.09 -1.58 -18.88
CA ASP A 106 13.79 -2.66 -17.95
C ASP A 106 12.70 -2.19 -16.96
N SER A 107 12.06 -3.13 -16.27
CA SER A 107 10.97 -2.80 -15.34
C SER A 107 10.84 -3.88 -14.28
N PHE A 108 10.51 -3.47 -13.06
CA PHE A 108 10.10 -4.35 -11.98
C PHE A 108 8.86 -3.73 -11.32
N THR A 109 8.28 -4.39 -10.32
CA THR A 109 7.21 -3.79 -9.51
C THR A 109 7.57 -3.93 -8.05
N TYR A 110 7.06 -3.02 -7.23
CA TYR A 110 7.25 -3.03 -5.78
C TYR A 110 5.90 -2.90 -5.06
N THR A 111 5.87 -3.31 -3.79
CA THR A 111 4.68 -3.16 -2.93
C THR A 111 4.99 -2.23 -1.77
N ILE A 112 4.14 -1.24 -1.56
CA ILE A 112 4.11 -0.39 -0.37
C ILE A 112 3.02 -0.83 0.61
N SER A 113 3.25 -0.54 1.89
CA SER A 113 2.31 -0.75 2.99
C SER A 113 2.19 0.50 3.84
N ASP A 114 0.98 0.80 4.28
CA ASP A 114 0.65 1.84 5.27
C ASP A 114 0.90 1.38 6.72
N GLY A 115 1.17 0.08 6.95
CA GLY A 115 1.32 -0.49 8.29
C GLY A 115 0.00 -0.72 9.05
N SER A 116 -1.12 -0.29 8.46
CA SER A 116 -2.50 -0.40 8.95
C SER A 116 -3.32 -1.46 8.19
N GLY A 117 -2.72 -2.09 7.18
CA GLY A 117 -3.28 -3.22 6.44
C GLY A 117 -3.59 -2.92 4.98
N GLY A 118 -3.50 -1.66 4.56
CA GLY A 118 -3.57 -1.27 3.16
C GLY A 118 -2.23 -1.48 2.47
N THR A 119 -2.30 -1.89 1.20
CA THR A 119 -1.13 -2.07 0.35
C THR A 119 -1.43 -1.57 -1.06
N ALA A 120 -0.38 -1.12 -1.76
CA ALA A 120 -0.45 -0.75 -3.16
C ALA A 120 0.81 -1.20 -3.90
N THR A 121 0.70 -1.31 -5.23
CA THR A 121 1.80 -1.73 -6.09
C THR A 121 2.12 -0.62 -7.08
N GLY A 122 3.39 -0.27 -7.19
CA GLY A 122 3.95 0.62 -8.22
C GLY A 122 4.91 -0.13 -9.13
N THR A 123 5.27 0.51 -10.24
CA THR A 123 6.25 0.02 -11.24
C THR A 123 7.50 0.87 -11.22
#